data_AF-A0A0J9YTR7-F1
#
_entry.id   AF-A0A0J9YTR7-F1
#
_cell.length_a   1.000
_cell.length_b   1.000
_cell.length_c   1.000
_cell.angle_alpha   90.00
_cell.angle_beta   90.00
_cell.angle_gamma   90.00
#
_symmetry.space_group_name_H-M   'P 1'
#
loop_
_entity.id
_entity.type
_entity.pdbx_description
1 polymer ?
#
loop_
_entity_poly.entity_id
_entity_poly.type
_entity_poly.pdbx_seq_one_letter_code
_entity_poly.pdbx_strand_id
1 'polypeptide(L)' 'MSVAAVFRGLRPSPELLLLGLLFLPAVVAVTSAGPEESDGDLSCVCVKTISSGIHLKHITSLEVIKAGRHCAVPQLM' A
#
# COMPACT_ATOMS: atom_id res chain seq x y z
N MET A 1 20.68 15.41 -0.43
CA MET A 1 21.28 15.43 0.93
C MET A 1 21.27 14.00 1.44
N SER A 2 22.43 13.33 1.39
CA SER A 2 22.56 11.89 1.67
C SER A 2 22.65 11.62 3.16
N VAL A 3 21.66 10.91 3.71
CA VAL A 3 21.62 10.46 5.13
C VAL A 3 22.61 9.31 5.39
N ALA A 4 23.20 8.73 4.35
CA ALA A 4 23.97 7.49 4.42
C ALA A 4 25.39 7.62 5.02
N ALA A 5 25.85 8.81 5.41
CA ALA A 5 27.25 9.01 5.81
C ALA A 5 27.52 8.95 7.32
N VAL A 6 26.51 8.83 8.19
CA VAL A 6 26.73 9.05 9.64
C VAL A 6 27.08 7.77 10.43
N PHE A 7 26.84 6.57 9.91
CA PHE A 7 26.88 5.34 10.72
C PHE A 7 28.21 4.57 10.73
N ARG A 8 29.29 5.06 10.09
CA ARG A 8 30.53 4.28 9.97
C ARG A 8 31.46 4.30 11.19
N GLY A 9 31.05 4.84 12.34
CA GLY A 9 31.93 4.90 13.51
C GLY A 9 31.28 5.14 14.89
N LEU A 10 29.96 5.06 15.03
CA LEU A 10 29.31 5.39 16.31
C LEU A 10 29.01 4.12 17.10
N ARG A 11 29.72 3.91 18.22
CA ARG A 11 29.41 2.85 19.19
C ARG A 11 28.00 3.13 19.72
N PRO A 12 27.02 2.24 19.51
CA PRO A 12 25.65 2.54 19.87
C PRO A 12 25.55 2.70 21.39
N SER A 13 25.18 3.91 21.83
CA SER A 13 24.87 4.13 23.23
C SER A 13 23.55 3.42 23.57
N PRO A 14 23.35 3.00 24.83
CA PRO A 14 22.10 2.37 25.27
C PRO A 14 20.86 3.20 24.91
N GLU A 15 20.99 4.52 24.96
CA GLU A 15 19.94 5.49 24.61
C GLU A 15 19.58 5.45 23.12
N LEU A 16 20.56 5.36 22.22
CA LEU A 16 20.31 5.23 20.78
C LEU A 16 19.65 3.89 20.44
N LEU A 17 19.99 2.82 21.17
CA LEU A 17 19.33 1.52 21.02
C LEU A 17 17.87 1.57 21.47
N LEU A 18 17.60 2.20 22.62
CA LEU A 18 16.25 2.43 23.13
C LEU A 18 15.41 3.27 22.17
N LEU A 19 15.97 4.36 21.63
CA LEU A 19 15.32 5.17 20.61
C LEU A 19 15.04 4.35 19.34
N GLY A 20 16.03 3.61 18.83
CA GLY A 20 15.81 2.72 17.68
C GLY A 20 14.67 1.71 17.91
N LEU A 21 14.64 1.08 19.09
CA LEU A 21 13.58 0.13 19.49
C LEU A 21 12.21 0.77 19.63
N LEU A 22 12.11 2.04 20.03
CA LEU A 22 10.83 2.76 20.13
C LEU A 22 10.30 3.19 18.77
N PHE A 23 11.21 3.55 17.84
CA PHE A 23 10.84 3.99 16.50
C PHE A 23 10.48 2.82 15.56
N LEU A 24 11.06 1.64 15.77
CA LEU A 24 10.80 0.43 14.98
C LEU A 24 9.29 0.07 14.89
N PRO A 25 8.54 -0.02 16.02
CA PRO A 25 7.09 -0.28 15.99
C PRO A 25 6.29 0.78 15.22
N ALA A 26 6.67 2.05 15.34
CA ALA A 26 5.96 3.15 14.66
C ALA A 26 6.12 3.04 13.13
N VAL A 27 7.29 2.65 12.64
CA VAL A 27 7.54 2.44 11.21
C VAL A 27 6.73 1.24 10.68
N VAL A 28 6.69 0.14 11.42
CA VAL A 28 5.95 -1.08 11.03
C VAL A 28 4.44 -0.81 10.95
N ALA A 29 3.89 -0.04 11.90
CA ALA A 29 2.47 0.34 11.88
C ALA A 29 2.12 1.21 10.65
N VAL A 30 3.02 2.11 10.25
CA VAL A 30 2.83 2.96 9.06
C VAL A 30 2.91 2.15 7.76
N THR A 31 3.76 1.12 7.69
CA THR A 31 3.87 0.28 6.49
C THR A 31 2.77 -0.78 6.40
N SER A 32 2.25 -1.24 7.54
CA SER A 32 1.20 -2.26 7.64
C SER A 32 -0.22 -1.69 7.55
N ALA A 33 -0.40 -0.37 7.68
CA ALA A 33 -1.70 0.28 7.47
C ALA A 33 -2.09 0.42 5.98
N GLY A 34 -1.34 -0.22 5.08
CA GLY A 34 -1.83 -0.49 3.74
C GLY A 34 -2.96 -1.53 3.84
N PRO A 35 -4.12 -1.32 3.22
CA PRO A 35 -5.16 -2.34 3.20
C PRO A 35 -4.52 -3.64 2.72
N GLU A 36 -4.73 -4.72 3.47
CA GLU A 36 -4.33 -6.09 3.16
C GLU A 36 -4.66 -6.33 1.68
N GLU A 37 -3.65 -6.17 0.82
CA GLU A 37 -3.80 -6.39 -0.60
C GLU A 37 -3.98 -7.90 -0.71
N SER A 38 -5.22 -8.31 -0.93
CA SER A 38 -5.57 -9.67 -1.30
C SER A 38 -4.48 -10.15 -2.25
N ASP A 39 -3.89 -11.32 -1.96
CA ASP A 39 -2.88 -12.03 -2.75
C ASP A 39 -3.35 -12.41 -4.17
N GLY A 40 -4.36 -11.70 -4.68
CA GLY A 40 -4.91 -11.80 -6.02
C GLY A 40 -4.15 -10.89 -6.96
N ASP A 41 -3.56 -11.51 -7.97
CA ASP A 41 -2.98 -10.97 -9.20
C ASP A 41 -2.35 -9.57 -9.12
N LEU A 42 -1.04 -9.53 -9.36
CA LEU A 42 -0.17 -8.34 -9.44
C LEU A 42 -0.54 -7.35 -10.57
N SER A 43 -1.74 -7.44 -11.14
CA SER A 43 -2.20 -6.64 -12.27
C SER A 43 -3.71 -6.34 -12.18
N CYS A 44 -4.18 -5.35 -12.95
CA CYS A 44 -5.60 -5.00 -12.99
C CYS A 44 -6.46 -6.21 -13.42
N VAL A 45 -7.54 -6.51 -12.69
CA VAL A 45 -8.43 -7.64 -12.97
C VAL A 45 -9.31 -7.37 -14.21
N CYS A 46 -9.78 -6.13 -14.38
CA CYS A 46 -10.56 -5.75 -15.55
C CYS A 46 -9.71 -5.61 -16.81
N VAL A 47 -9.91 -6.50 -17.79
CA VAL A 47 -9.28 -6.43 -19.13
C VAL A 47 -9.85 -5.27 -19.97
N LYS A 48 -11.15 -5.02 -19.85
CA LYS A 48 -11.85 -3.97 -20.59
C LYS A 48 -13.02 -3.42 -19.79
N THR A 49 -13.14 -2.10 -19.77
CA THR A 49 -14.30 -1.41 -19.19
C THR A 49 -15.26 -0.98 -20.30
N ILE A 50 -16.54 -0.92 -19.96
CA ILE A 50 -17.60 -0.45 -20.86
C ILE A 50 -17.86 1.02 -20.53
N SER A 51 -17.71 1.91 -21.51
CA SER A 51 -17.96 3.35 -21.36
C SER A 51 -19.42 3.75 -21.61
N SER A 52 -20.23 2.86 -22.20
CA SER A 52 -21.66 3.06 -22.36
C SER A 52 -22.40 2.81 -21.05
N GLY A 53 -23.44 3.60 -20.77
CA GLY A 53 -24.27 3.43 -19.58
C GLY A 53 -24.91 2.03 -19.52
N ILE A 54 -24.82 1.39 -18.36
CA ILE A 54 -25.47 0.11 -18.07
C ILE A 54 -26.80 0.40 -17.38
N HIS A 55 -27.87 -0.26 -17.82
CA HIS A 55 -29.18 -0.08 -17.21
C HIS A 55 -29.23 -0.70 -15.81
N LEU A 56 -29.60 0.07 -14.79
CA LEU A 56 -29.55 -0.34 -13.38
C LEU A 56 -30.28 -1.66 -13.08
N LYS A 57 -31.37 -1.98 -13.78
CA LYS A 57 -32.11 -3.25 -13.58
C LYS A 57 -31.28 -4.51 -13.89
N HIS A 58 -30.18 -4.38 -14.63
CA HIS A 58 -29.32 -5.51 -14.98
C HIS A 58 -28.10 -5.63 -14.05
N ILE A 59 -27.97 -4.77 -13.04
CA ILE A 59 -26.85 -4.77 -12.09
C ILE A 59 -27.33 -5.44 -10.80
N THR A 60 -26.73 -6.58 -10.45
CA THR A 60 -27.06 -7.31 -9.20
C THR A 60 -26.22 -6.84 -8.02
N SER A 61 -24.96 -6.52 -8.28
CA SER A 61 -24.00 -5.99 -7.31
C SER A 61 -23.07 -5.04 -8.06
N LEU A 62 -22.51 -4.07 -7.33
CA LEU A 62 -21.50 -3.16 -7.85
C LEU A 62 -20.34 -3.12 -6.86
N GLU A 63 -19.15 -3.47 -7.32
CA GLU A 63 -17.93 -3.40 -6.54
C GLU A 63 -17.02 -2.29 -7.06
N VAL A 64 -16.45 -1.52 -6.13
CA VAL A 64 -15.52 -0.44 -6.44
C VAL A 64 -14.14 -0.86 -5.94
N ILE A 65 -13.23 -1.13 -6.88
CA ILE A 65 -11.84 -1.46 -6.56
C ILE A 65 -11.03 -0.17 -6.69
N LYS A 66 -10.44 0.27 -5.58
CA LYS A 66 -9.58 1.45 -5.58
C LYS A 66 -8.26 1.15 -6.31
N ALA A 67 -7.61 2.20 -6.79
CA ALA A 67 -6.25 2.10 -7.28
C ALA A 67 -5.33 1.52 -6.18
N GLY A 68 -4.56 0.50 -6.55
CA GLY A 68 -3.60 -0.18 -5.69
C GLY A 68 -2.17 -0.01 -6.19
N ARG A 69 -1.21 -0.59 -5.45
CA ARG A 69 0.21 -0.57 -5.84
C ARG A 69 0.48 -1.22 -7.20
N HIS A 70 -0.32 -2.24 -7.50
CA HIS A 70 -0.19 -3.07 -8.69
C HIS A 70 -1.15 -2.66 -9.82
N CYS A 71 -2.09 -1.76 -9.55
CA CYS A 71 -2.99 -1.20 -10.56
C CYS A 71 -3.34 0.24 -10.18
N ALA A 72 -2.75 1.21 -10.89
CA ALA A 72 -2.96 2.63 -10.63
C ALA A 72 -4.35 3.15 -11.05
N VAL A 73 -5.17 2.29 -11.67
CA VAL A 73 -6.48 2.66 -12.22
C VAL A 73 -7.58 2.08 -11.33
N PRO A 74 -8.52 2.89 -10.82
CA PRO A 74 -9.69 2.37 -10.12
C PRO A 74 -10.59 1.59 -11.07
N GLN A 75 -11.20 0.51 -10.59
CA GLN A 75 -12.06 -0.36 -11.38
C GLN A 75 -13.48 -0.42 -10.78
N LEU A 76 -14.44 -0.71 -11.65
CA LEU A 76 -15.83 -0.95 -11.32
C LEU A 76 -16.23 -2.30 -11.89
N MET A 77 -16.74 -3.19 -11.04
CA MET A 77 -17.21 -4.53 -11.39
C MET A 77 -18.70 -4.66 -11.12
#